data_AF-A0A2N5XIH8-F1
#
_entry.id   AF-A0A2N5XIH8-F1
#
_cell.length_a   1.000
_cell.length_b   1.000
_cell.length_c   1.000
_cell.angle_alpha   90.00
_cell.angle_beta   90.00
_cell.angle_gamma   90.00
#
_symmetry.space_group_name_H-M   'P 1'
#
loop_
_entity.id
_entity.type
_entity.pdbx_description
1 polymer ?
#
loop_
_entity_poly.entity_id
_entity_poly.type
_entity_poly.pdbx_seq_one_letter_code
_entity_poly.pdbx_strand_id
1 'polypeptide(L)'
;MTDADPALRALAHPVRLRMLSLMWPGPMSAAELARELDVSHALASRHLRRLDAAGLVELAEERVRRGGRERRYRAVRGTPLSDRRDGARMLA
;
A
#
# COMPACT_ATOMS: atom_id res chain seq x y z
N MET A 1 -1.82 22.24 14.29
CA MET A 1 -1.48 20.80 14.40
C MET A 1 -1.05 20.35 13.02
N THR A 2 0.22 20.01 12.83
CA THR A 2 0.72 19.53 11.52
C THR A 2 -0.07 18.28 11.16
N ASP A 3 -0.87 18.34 10.10
CA ASP A 3 -1.52 17.14 9.59
C ASP A 3 -0.41 16.22 9.06
N ALA A 4 0.05 15.29 9.91
CA ALA A 4 1.10 14.36 9.52
C ALA A 4 0.71 13.62 8.24
N ASP A 5 1.57 13.71 7.23
CA ASP A 5 1.36 13.18 5.88
C ASP A 5 0.77 11.75 5.92
N PRO A 6 -0.41 11.53 5.29
CA PRO A 6 -1.02 10.21 5.18
C PRO A 6 -0.07 9.12 4.64
N ALA A 7 0.85 9.46 3.74
CA ALA A 7 1.87 8.54 3.23
C ALA A 7 2.89 8.19 4.32
N LEU A 8 3.42 9.17 5.06
CA LEU A 8 4.31 8.91 6.21
C LEU A 8 3.62 8.06 7.29
N ARG A 9 2.35 8.37 7.61
CA ARG A 9 1.56 7.55 8.55
C ARG A 9 1.40 6.12 8.04
N ALA A 10 1.16 5.94 6.73
CA ALA A 10 1.07 4.62 6.12
C ALA A 10 2.43 3.89 6.16
N LEU A 11 3.54 4.54 5.89
CA LEU A 11 4.87 3.94 5.93
C LEU A 11 5.36 3.60 7.35
N ALA A 12 4.85 4.26 8.39
CA ALA A 12 5.27 4.04 9.78
C ALA A 12 4.93 2.66 10.38
N HIS A 13 4.18 1.80 9.69
CA HIS A 13 3.78 0.49 10.21
C HIS A 13 4.57 -0.66 9.56
N PRO A 14 5.21 -1.54 10.34
CA PRO A 14 6.14 -2.54 9.81
C PRO A 14 5.49 -3.51 8.83
N VAL A 15 4.26 -3.97 9.10
CA VAL A 15 3.52 -4.85 8.18
C VAL A 15 3.28 -4.18 6.81
N ARG A 16 3.02 -2.87 6.78
CA ARG A 16 2.75 -2.17 5.52
C ARG A 16 4.03 -2.00 4.70
N LEU A 17 5.16 -1.74 5.33
CA LEU A 17 6.47 -1.76 4.67
C LEU A 17 6.78 -3.13 4.07
N ARG A 18 6.58 -4.21 4.83
CA ARG A 18 6.80 -5.58 4.34
C ARG A 18 5.88 -5.93 3.17
N MET A 19 4.61 -5.51 3.22
CA MET A 19 3.68 -5.68 2.08
C MET A 19 4.20 -5.00 0.82
N LEU A 20 4.66 -3.75 0.91
CA LEU A 20 5.23 -3.03 -0.23
C LEU A 20 6.46 -3.75 -0.80
N SER A 21 7.34 -4.28 0.05
CA SER A 21 8.50 -5.08 -0.38
C SER A 21 8.09 -6.36 -1.10
N LEU A 22 7.08 -7.09 -0.61
CA LEU A 22 6.58 -8.32 -1.23
C LEU A 22 5.93 -8.06 -2.60
N MET A 23 5.29 -6.91 -2.79
CA MET A 23 4.68 -6.50 -4.06
C MET A 23 5.67 -5.91 -5.08
N TRP A 24 6.95 -5.75 -4.71
CA TRP A 24 7.99 -5.24 -5.61
C TRP A 24 8.20 -6.11 -6.86
N PRO A 25 8.35 -7.45 -6.75
CA PRO A 25 8.48 -8.32 -7.91
C PRO A 25 7.20 -8.41 -8.76
N GLY A 26 6.01 -8.19 -8.17
CA GLY A 26 4.76 -8.26 -8.92
C GLY A 26 3.50 -8.12 -8.06
N PRO A 27 2.31 -8.05 -8.68
CA PRO A 27 1.06 -7.86 -7.96
C PRO A 27 0.72 -9.02 -7.03
N MET A 28 0.14 -8.74 -5.87
CA MET A 28 -0.29 -9.74 -4.89
C MET A 28 -1.70 -9.48 -4.36
N SER A 29 -2.44 -10.54 -4.03
CA SER A 29 -3.75 -10.44 -3.37
C SER A 29 -3.62 -10.32 -1.85
N ALA A 30 -4.71 -9.89 -1.19
CA ALA A 30 -4.78 -9.85 0.27
C ALA A 30 -4.54 -11.23 0.91
N ALA A 31 -4.98 -12.30 0.24
CA ALA A 31 -4.78 -13.67 0.69
C ALA A 31 -3.33 -14.13 0.57
N GLU A 32 -2.65 -13.78 -0.53
CA GLU A 32 -1.23 -14.06 -0.70
C GLU A 32 -0.39 -13.33 0.35
N LEU A 33 -0.64 -12.03 0.56
CA LEU A 33 0.05 -11.25 1.60
C LEU A 33 -0.20 -11.76 3.01
N ALA A 34 -1.44 -12.20 3.30
CA ALA A 34 -1.78 -12.80 4.59
C ALA A 34 -0.94 -14.07 4.86
N ARG A 35 -0.82 -14.93 3.84
CA ARG A 35 -0.02 -16.16 3.93
C ARG A 35 1.48 -15.87 4.06
N GLU A 36 2.04 -14.98 3.26
CA GLU A 36 3.48 -14.66 3.29
C GLU A 36 3.91 -13.96 4.57
N LEU A 37 3.02 -13.19 5.20
CA LEU A 37 3.32 -12.42 6.42
C LEU A 37 2.86 -13.10 7.70
N ASP A 38 2.27 -14.29 7.60
CA ASP A 38 1.65 -15.02 8.72
C ASP A 38 0.69 -14.15 9.54
N VAL A 39 -0.27 -13.52 8.85
CA VAL A 39 -1.30 -12.67 9.45
C VAL A 39 -2.70 -13.06 8.98
N SER A 40 -3.72 -12.63 9.71
CA SER A 40 -5.10 -12.86 9.28
C SER A 40 -5.41 -12.13 7.97
N HIS A 41 -6.26 -12.74 7.14
CA HIS A 41 -6.75 -12.14 5.90
C HIS A 41 -7.41 -10.77 6.13
N ALA A 42 -8.15 -10.64 7.24
CA ALA A 42 -8.80 -9.39 7.63
C ALA A 42 -7.78 -8.28 7.94
N LEU A 43 -6.67 -8.62 8.61
CA LEU A 43 -5.58 -7.68 8.88
C LEU A 43 -4.87 -7.26 7.59
N ALA A 44 -4.56 -8.23 6.72
CA ALA A 44 -3.94 -7.95 5.43
C ALA A 44 -4.80 -7.02 4.56
N SER A 45 -6.10 -7.32 4.47
CA SER A 45 -7.07 -6.51 3.74
C SER A 45 -7.18 -5.09 4.31
N ARG A 46 -7.14 -4.93 5.64
CA ARG A 46 -7.15 -3.61 6.28
C ARG A 46 -5.90 -2.80 5.95
N HIS A 47 -4.74 -3.43 5.94
CA HIS A 47 -3.49 -2.77 5.58
C HIS A 47 -3.43 -2.38 4.11
N LEU A 48 -3.88 -3.24 3.19
CA LEU A 48 -4.01 -2.91 1.78
C LEU A 48 -4.91 -1.68 1.57
N ARG A 49 -6.10 -1.63 2.19
CA ARG A 49 -6.97 -0.44 2.09
C ARG A 49 -6.29 0.84 2.58
N ARG A 50 -5.45 0.76 3.61
CA ARG A 50 -4.70 1.93 4.11
C ARG A 50 -3.58 2.35 3.16
N LEU A 51 -2.91 1.39 2.53
CA LEU A 51 -1.89 1.67 1.51
C LEU A 51 -2.53 2.29 0.27
N ASP A 52 -3.67 1.76 -0.17
CA ASP A 52 -4.44 2.22 -1.33
C ASP A 52 -4.96 3.65 -1.10
N ALA A 53 -5.57 3.91 0.06
CA ALA A 53 -6.00 5.25 0.46
C ALA A 53 -4.85 6.27 0.59
N ALA A 54 -3.61 5.80 0.80
CA ALA A 54 -2.41 6.64 0.84
C ALA A 54 -1.71 6.76 -0.53
N GLY A 55 -2.26 6.15 -1.59
CA GLY A 55 -1.67 6.16 -2.93
C GLY A 55 -0.37 5.34 -3.05
N LEU A 56 -0.10 4.42 -2.12
CA LEU A 56 1.13 3.63 -2.08
C LEU A 56 1.01 2.30 -2.84
N VAL A 57 -0.22 1.84 -3.08
CA VAL A 57 -0.53 0.69 -3.91
C VAL A 57 -1.69 1.03 -4.83
N GLU A 58 -1.80 0.29 -5.93
CA GLU A 58 -2.89 0.41 -6.89
C GLU A 58 -3.40 -0.98 -7.28
N LEU A 59 -4.67 -1.07 -7.66
CA LEU A 59 -5.25 -2.29 -8.20
C LEU A 59 -4.62 -2.59 -9.56
N ALA A 60 -3.87 -3.69 -9.66
CA ALA A 60 -3.21 -4.08 -10.90
C ALA A 60 -4.11 -4.96 -11.76
N GLU A 61 -4.89 -5.86 -11.14
CA GLU A 61 -5.76 -6.79 -11.86
C GLU A 61 -6.86 -7.36 -10.95
N GLU A 62 -7.96 -7.78 -11.56
CA GLU A 62 -9.00 -8.61 -10.95
C GLU A 62 -9.08 -9.94 -11.68
N ARG A 63 -9.10 -11.04 -10.94
CA ARG A 63 -9.18 -12.41 -11.50
C ARG A 63 -10.31 -13.18 -10.89
N VAL A 64 -10.96 -14.05 -11.66
CA VAL A 64 -11.95 -14.99 -11.11
C VAL A 64 -11.23 -16.24 -10.62
N ARG A 65 -11.34 -16.55 -9.32
CA ARG A 65 -10.86 -17.81 -8.72
C ARG A 65 -11.97 -18.44 -7.90
N ARG A 66 -12.28 -19.71 -8.18
CA ARG A 66 -13.28 -20.51 -7.45
C ARG A 66 -14.64 -19.81 -7.31
N GLY A 67 -15.08 -19.11 -8.36
CA GLY A 67 -16.33 -18.35 -8.36
C GLY A 67 -16.29 -17.00 -7.63
N GLY A 68 -15.17 -16.63 -7.01
CA GLY A 68 -14.96 -15.32 -6.38
C GLY A 68 -14.06 -14.40 -7.21
N ARG A 69 -14.19 -13.08 -7.01
CA ARG A 69 -13.28 -12.07 -7.57
C ARG A 69 -12.09 -11.86 -6.63
N GLU A 70 -10.88 -12.14 -7.11
CA GLU A 70 -9.61 -11.86 -6.44
C GLU A 70 -9.05 -10.54 -6.96
N ARG A 71 -8.86 -9.56 -6.07
CA ARG A 71 -8.20 -8.29 -6.36
C ARG A 71 -6.71 -8.41 -6.04
N ARG A 72 -5.85 -8.03 -6.99
CA ARG A 72 -4.38 -8.07 -6.84
C ARG A 72 -3.81 -6.67 -6.99
N TYR A 73 -2.97 -6.29 -6.05
CA TYR A 73 -2.41 -4.95 -5.92
C TYR A 73 -0.93 -4.94 -6.23
N ARG A 74 -0.42 -3.84 -6.78
CA ARG A 74 1.02 -3.60 -6.89
C ARG A 74 1.41 -2.35 -6.11
N ALA A 75 2.67 -2.29 -5.68
CA ALA A 75 3.25 -1.05 -5.16
C ALA A 75 3.41 -0.03 -6.30
N VAL A 76 2.99 1.22 -6.04
CA VAL A 76 3.21 2.34 -6.97
C VAL A 76 4.71 2.60 -7.08
N ARG A 77 5.22 2.75 -8.31
CA ARG A 77 6.64 3.01 -8.57
C ARG A 77 6.90 4.51 -8.55
N GLY A 78 7.99 4.92 -7.88
CA GLY A 78 8.34 6.33 -7.67
C GLY A 78 8.44 6.65 -6.18
N THR A 79 8.82 7.87 -5.83
CA THR A 79 8.86 8.36 -4.45
C THR A 79 7.57 9.11 -4.15
N PRO A 80 6.63 8.55 -3.37
CA PRO A 80 5.41 9.26 -2.94
C PRO A 80 5.73 10.53 -2.13
N LEU A 81 6.95 10.60 -1.61
CA LEU A 81 7.50 11.71 -0.83
C LEU A 81 8.09 12.83 -1.72
N SER A 82 8.29 12.61 -3.02
CA SER A 82 8.96 13.57 -3.91
C SER A 82 8.00 14.52 -4.63
N ASP A 83 6.72 14.18 -4.74
CA ASP A 83 5.74 15.02 -5.44
C ASP A 83 5.14 16.12 -4.56
N ARG A 84 5.43 16.15 -3.26
CA ARG A 84 4.88 17.17 -2.38
C ARG A 84 5.79 18.40 -2.31
N ARG A 85 5.46 19.39 -3.15
CA ARG A 85 5.97 20.77 -3.07
C ARG A 85 5.49 21.47 -1.78
N ASP A 86 5.91 21.00 -0.61
CA ASP A 86 5.66 21.71 0.67
C ASP A 86 6.81 22.67 1.04
N GLY A 87 7.86 22.76 0.22
CA GLY A 87 8.98 23.68 0.44
C GLY A 87 8.80 25.11 -0.11
N ALA A 88 7.77 25.39 -0.91
CA ALA A 88 7.69 26.64 -1.68
C ALA A 88 7.17 27.87 -0.91
N ARG A 89 7.15 27.83 0.43
CA ARG A 89 6.84 29.01 1.27
C ARG A 89 7.84 29.27 2.40
N MET A 90 8.99 28.58 2.41
CA MET A 90 10.02 28.82 3.45
C MET A 90 11.11 29.84 3.07
N LEU A 91 11.04 30.48 1.90
CA LEU A 91 12.02 31.48 1.45
C LEU A 91 11.40 32.63 0.61
N ALA A 92 10.27 33.20 1.03
CA ALA A 92 9.78 34.45 0.45
C ALA A 92 9.21 35.36 1.54
#